data_AF-A0A420W0N6-F1
#
_entry.id   AF-A0A420W0N6-F1
#
_cell.length_a   1.000
_cell.length_b   1.000
_cell.length_c   1.000
_cell.angle_alpha   90.00
_cell.angle_beta   90.00
_cell.angle_gamma   90.00
#
_symmetry.space_group_name_H-M   'P 1'
#
loop_
_entity.id
_entity.type
_entity.pdbx_description
1 polymer ?
#
loop_
_entity_poly.entity_id
_entity_poly.type
_entity_poly.pdbx_seq_one_letter_code
_entity_poly.pdbx_strand_id
1 'polypeptide(L)'
;MYSKDYLSNLVFGTKEFVKIQEELVHKIVSNRETSLAEEFFACDNLRVSSYRERNPYPVMDVDGCANSNFVYIYLTHYKDINCYNKIYRLGVPVSVEECAANRLFLQKESISWLSFIESQNSDKTIIYLRQEVKHQIKNVKKYCANAQIGHFHKEFIIKNIILHSKFIYLRVKEFFQELGSDSLFFELFGNTILIDSYFYIHILFRHYAASIKEHQQEKSYHIENFDYRCMPVIMKNIILMYGAYVYPQHFNQREIAFTLNKTFYSLWFKGSSIKVNGVDTPCLRLQTFYPVDSIKEKTRLSSYAEVYADDGIGFLLEQ
;
A
#
# COMPACT_ATOMS: atom_id res chain seq x y z
N MET A 1 -22.26 0.04 -6.48
CA MET A 1 -21.00 -0.07 -5.75
C MET A 1 -20.73 1.28 -5.14
N TYR A 2 -20.54 1.36 -3.83
CA TYR A 2 -20.22 2.61 -3.16
C TYR A 2 -18.71 2.88 -3.20
N SER A 3 -18.30 4.12 -3.50
CA SER A 3 -16.90 4.51 -3.43
C SER A 3 -16.48 4.73 -1.98
N LYS A 4 -15.19 4.52 -1.68
CA LYS A 4 -14.65 4.79 -0.35
C LYS A 4 -14.77 6.24 0.08
N ASP A 5 -14.58 7.18 -0.85
CA ASP A 5 -14.75 8.60 -0.56
C ASP A 5 -16.18 8.91 -0.14
N TYR A 6 -17.18 8.39 -0.87
CA TYR A 6 -18.59 8.52 -0.47
C TYR A 6 -18.84 7.90 0.91
N LEU A 7 -18.40 6.66 1.12
CA LEU A 7 -18.58 5.95 2.41
C LEU A 7 -17.90 6.67 3.58
N SER A 8 -16.73 7.27 3.37
CA SER A 8 -15.97 7.99 4.39
C SER A 8 -16.60 9.34 4.77
N ASN A 9 -17.39 9.92 3.85
CA ASN A 9 -18.10 11.19 4.07
C ASN A 9 -19.53 11.00 4.61
N LEU A 10 -19.99 9.75 4.82
CA LEU A 10 -21.28 9.50 5.44
C LEU A 10 -21.30 9.97 6.90
N VAL A 11 -22.32 10.73 7.26
CA VAL A 11 -22.50 11.21 8.64
C VAL A 11 -23.08 10.09 9.50
N PHE A 12 -22.31 9.66 10.50
CA PHE A 12 -22.70 8.60 11.43
C PHE A 12 -24.04 8.89 12.10
N GLY A 13 -24.93 7.88 12.15
CA GLY A 13 -26.24 7.96 12.80
C GLY A 13 -27.36 8.58 11.96
N THR A 14 -27.07 9.06 10.75
CA THR A 14 -28.13 9.51 9.82
C THR A 14 -28.93 8.34 9.25
N LYS A 15 -30.16 8.61 8.78
CA LYS A 15 -31.00 7.60 8.11
C LYS A 15 -30.31 6.97 6.89
N GLU A 16 -29.55 7.78 6.16
CA GLU A 16 -28.76 7.34 5.01
C GLU A 16 -27.64 6.38 5.44
N PHE A 17 -26.86 6.77 6.45
CA PHE A 17 -25.82 5.91 7.01
C PHE A 17 -26.37 4.55 7.47
N VAL A 18 -27.47 4.54 8.24
CA VAL A 18 -28.08 3.29 8.74
C VAL A 18 -28.56 2.42 7.57
N LYS A 19 -29.24 3.01 6.58
CA LYS A 19 -29.73 2.30 5.40
C LYS A 19 -28.59 1.64 4.62
N ILE A 20 -27.52 2.38 4.36
CA ILE A 20 -26.36 1.87 3.60
C ILE A 20 -25.65 0.77 4.39
N GLN A 21 -25.48 0.98 5.71
CA GLN A 21 -24.87 -0.03 6.57
C GLN A 21 -25.68 -1.33 6.58
N GLU A 22 -27.00 -1.26 6.75
CA GLU A 22 -27.88 -2.45 6.71
C GLU A 22 -27.83 -3.15 5.36
N GLU A 23 -27.86 -2.39 4.26
CA GLU A 23 -27.76 -2.93 2.90
C GLU A 23 -26.45 -3.70 2.70
N LEU A 24 -25.32 -3.11 3.10
CA LEU A 24 -24.00 -3.71 2.93
C LEU A 24 -23.80 -4.92 3.85
N VAL A 25 -24.28 -4.86 5.09
CA VAL A 25 -24.26 -6.01 6.01
C VAL A 25 -25.07 -7.16 5.44
N HIS A 26 -26.29 -6.91 4.97
CA HIS A 26 -27.12 -7.93 4.33
C HIS A 26 -26.42 -8.53 3.11
N LYS A 27 -25.77 -7.70 2.30
CA LYS A 27 -24.98 -8.11 1.13
C LYS A 27 -23.84 -9.06 1.51
N ILE A 28 -23.07 -8.71 2.55
CA ILE A 28 -21.95 -9.50 3.08
C ILE A 28 -22.43 -10.84 3.65
N VAL A 29 -23.45 -10.82 4.51
CA VAL A 29 -24.00 -12.04 5.15
C VAL A 29 -24.64 -12.97 4.12
N SER A 30 -25.20 -12.41 3.04
CA SER A 30 -25.76 -13.20 1.92
C SER A 30 -24.72 -13.65 0.89
N ASN A 31 -23.42 -13.46 1.17
CA ASN A 31 -22.31 -13.78 0.27
C ASN A 31 -22.46 -13.19 -1.15
N ARG A 32 -23.01 -11.97 -1.24
CA ARG A 32 -23.11 -11.21 -2.49
C ARG A 32 -21.83 -10.42 -2.71
N GLU A 33 -21.45 -10.25 -3.97
CA GLU A 33 -20.18 -9.60 -4.37
C GLU A 33 -20.08 -8.15 -3.86
N THR A 34 -19.10 -7.87 -3.02
CA THR A 34 -18.78 -6.54 -2.48
C THR A 34 -17.39 -6.08 -2.92
N SER A 35 -17.21 -4.77 -3.07
CA SER A 35 -15.86 -4.21 -3.19
C SER A 35 -15.14 -4.26 -1.84
N LEU A 36 -13.80 -4.17 -1.83
CA LEU A 36 -13.05 -4.09 -0.56
C LEU A 36 -13.42 -2.86 0.27
N ALA A 37 -13.77 -1.73 -0.38
CA ALA A 37 -14.23 -0.54 0.31
C ALA A 37 -15.57 -0.78 1.04
N GLU A 38 -16.51 -1.46 0.37
CA GLU A 38 -17.80 -1.86 0.96
C GLU A 38 -17.59 -2.86 2.12
N GLU A 39 -16.73 -3.86 1.92
CA GLU A 39 -16.38 -4.85 2.96
C GLU A 39 -15.81 -4.14 4.20
N PHE A 40 -14.78 -3.32 4.03
CA PHE A 40 -14.13 -2.62 5.13
C PHE A 40 -15.12 -1.71 5.87
N PHE A 41 -15.89 -0.90 5.14
CA PHE A 41 -16.88 -0.02 5.75
C PHE A 41 -17.89 -0.80 6.59
N ALA A 42 -18.51 -1.84 6.03
CA ALA A 42 -19.58 -2.56 6.72
C ALA A 42 -19.07 -3.37 7.91
N CYS A 43 -17.95 -4.08 7.76
CA CYS A 43 -17.39 -4.92 8.81
C CYS A 43 -16.77 -4.10 9.95
N ASP A 44 -16.16 -2.94 9.67
CA ASP A 44 -15.65 -2.05 10.71
C ASP A 44 -16.79 -1.45 11.53
N ASN A 45 -17.89 -1.04 10.89
CA ASN A 45 -19.09 -0.56 11.58
C ASN A 45 -19.79 -1.66 12.40
N LEU A 46 -19.87 -2.90 11.87
CA LEU A 46 -20.38 -4.04 12.62
C LEU A 46 -19.55 -4.25 13.90
N ARG A 47 -18.23 -4.12 13.82
CA ARG A 47 -17.31 -4.32 14.96
C ARG A 47 -17.54 -3.28 16.07
N VAL A 48 -17.84 -2.04 15.70
CA VAL A 48 -18.20 -0.97 16.65
C VAL A 48 -19.58 -1.24 17.27
N SER A 49 -20.56 -1.68 16.47
CA SER A 49 -21.92 -1.95 16.95
C SER A 49 -22.00 -3.15 17.91
N SER A 50 -21.22 -4.20 17.69
CA SER A 50 -21.16 -5.39 18.56
C SER A 50 -20.66 -5.10 19.98
N TYR A 51 -19.97 -3.97 20.17
CA TYR A 51 -19.52 -3.55 21.49
C TYR A 51 -20.64 -2.91 22.33
N ARG A 52 -21.74 -2.44 21.70
CA ARG A 52 -22.80 -1.67 22.35
C ARG A 52 -24.12 -2.44 22.50
N GLU A 53 -24.42 -3.37 21.60
CA GLU A 53 -25.66 -4.15 21.62
C GLU A 53 -25.39 -5.64 21.32
N ARG A 54 -26.35 -6.52 21.64
CA ARG A 54 -26.32 -7.95 21.25
C ARG A 54 -26.44 -8.06 19.72
N ASN A 55 -25.37 -7.73 19.01
CA ASN A 55 -25.28 -7.91 17.57
C ASN A 55 -25.36 -9.42 17.26
N PRO A 56 -26.31 -9.88 16.43
CA PRO A 56 -26.44 -11.29 16.09
C PRO A 56 -25.26 -11.81 15.23
N TYR A 57 -24.43 -10.92 14.69
CA TYR A 57 -23.29 -11.24 13.84
C TYR A 57 -21.96 -10.86 14.53
N PRO A 58 -21.34 -11.80 15.26
CA PRO A 58 -19.94 -11.63 15.66
C PRO A 58 -19.08 -11.51 14.40
N VAL A 59 -18.50 -10.33 14.16
CA VAL A 59 -17.79 -10.00 12.90
C VAL A 59 -16.70 -11.01 12.54
N MET A 60 -16.08 -11.61 13.55
CA MET A 60 -15.06 -12.64 13.40
C MET A 60 -15.59 -13.94 12.75
N ASP A 61 -16.89 -14.18 12.83
CA ASP A 61 -17.57 -15.39 12.33
C ASP A 61 -18.29 -15.14 10.99
N VAL A 62 -18.20 -13.92 10.45
CA VAL A 62 -18.78 -13.57 9.14
C VAL A 62 -17.72 -13.76 8.06
N ASP A 63 -17.87 -14.79 7.23
CA ASP A 63 -16.91 -15.13 6.16
C ASP A 63 -16.64 -13.95 5.20
N GLY A 64 -17.69 -13.19 4.87
CA GLY A 64 -17.57 -12.00 4.02
C GLY A 64 -16.80 -10.84 4.67
N CYS A 65 -16.40 -10.95 5.94
CA CYS A 65 -15.53 -9.99 6.63
C CYS A 65 -14.08 -10.46 6.77
N ALA A 66 -13.67 -11.54 6.09
CA ALA A 66 -12.34 -12.13 6.25
C ALA A 66 -11.19 -11.14 5.99
N ASN A 67 -11.28 -10.26 4.98
CA ASN A 67 -10.22 -9.29 4.71
C ASN A 67 -10.22 -8.17 5.76
N SER A 68 -11.40 -7.66 6.14
CA SER A 68 -11.52 -6.68 7.23
C SER A 68 -10.92 -7.22 8.53
N ASN A 69 -11.27 -8.46 8.90
CA ASN A 69 -10.77 -9.12 10.10
C ASN A 69 -9.25 -9.30 10.05
N PHE A 70 -8.72 -9.72 8.91
CA PHE A 70 -7.27 -9.79 8.71
C PHE A 70 -6.60 -8.43 8.91
N VAL A 71 -7.09 -7.36 8.25
CA VAL A 71 -6.50 -6.02 8.36
C VAL A 71 -6.54 -5.52 9.80
N TYR A 72 -7.67 -5.69 10.48
CA TYR A 72 -7.86 -5.27 11.86
C TYR A 72 -6.89 -5.97 12.82
N ILE A 73 -6.78 -7.30 12.74
CA ILE A 73 -5.87 -8.07 13.58
C ILE A 73 -4.42 -7.75 13.23
N TYR A 74 -4.07 -7.71 11.94
CA TYR A 74 -2.72 -7.38 11.51
C TYR A 74 -2.27 -6.00 12.00
N LEU A 75 -3.09 -4.96 11.83
CA LEU A 75 -2.75 -3.60 12.29
C LEU A 75 -2.73 -3.46 13.82
N THR A 76 -3.45 -4.31 14.55
CA THR A 76 -3.31 -4.38 16.02
C THR A 76 -1.95 -4.94 16.42
N HIS A 77 -1.43 -5.91 15.66
CA HIS A 77 -0.25 -6.71 16.03
C HIS A 77 0.99 -6.44 15.18
N TYR A 78 0.99 -5.50 14.23
CA TYR A 78 2.05 -5.38 13.21
C TYR A 78 3.46 -5.14 13.78
N LYS A 79 3.55 -4.52 14.97
CA LYS A 79 4.82 -4.31 15.70
C LYS A 79 5.32 -5.57 16.40
N ASP A 80 4.42 -6.49 16.75
CA ASP A 80 4.74 -7.75 17.43
C ASP A 80 3.68 -8.82 17.15
N ILE A 81 3.81 -9.48 15.99
CA ILE A 81 2.86 -10.49 15.51
C ILE A 81 2.84 -11.79 16.35
N ASN A 82 3.75 -11.92 17.32
CA ASN A 82 3.81 -13.06 18.23
C ASN A 82 3.35 -12.71 19.65
N CYS A 83 3.04 -11.44 19.91
CA CYS A 83 2.57 -10.92 21.19
C CYS A 83 3.54 -11.21 22.35
N TYR A 84 4.85 -11.07 22.11
CA TYR A 84 5.85 -11.16 23.18
C TYR A 84 5.81 -9.96 24.12
N ASN A 85 5.35 -8.82 23.62
CA ASN A 85 5.17 -7.58 24.36
C ASN A 85 3.69 -7.26 24.61
N LYS A 86 3.43 -6.34 25.54
CA LYS A 86 2.07 -5.79 25.73
C LYS A 86 1.64 -5.02 24.49
N ILE A 87 0.51 -5.41 23.93
CA ILE A 87 -0.10 -4.78 22.77
C ILE A 87 -1.32 -4.01 23.21
N TYR A 88 -1.49 -2.80 22.65
CA TYR A 88 -2.59 -1.92 22.96
C TYR A 88 -3.39 -1.64 21.69
N ARG A 89 -4.72 -1.74 21.80
CA ARG A 89 -5.67 -1.38 20.77
C ARG A 89 -6.46 -0.17 21.24
N LEU A 90 -6.28 0.98 20.60
CA LEU A 90 -6.92 2.25 20.99
C LEU A 90 -6.69 2.59 22.48
N GLY A 91 -5.48 2.35 22.99
CA GLY A 91 -5.12 2.57 24.39
C GLY A 91 -5.56 1.47 25.36
N VAL A 92 -6.36 0.49 24.92
CA VAL A 92 -6.80 -0.63 25.75
C VAL A 92 -5.85 -1.82 25.56
N PRO A 93 -5.30 -2.42 26.63
CA PRO A 93 -4.45 -3.60 26.50
C PRO A 93 -5.23 -4.78 25.93
N VAL A 94 -4.63 -5.48 24.98
CA VAL A 94 -5.15 -6.75 24.44
C VAL A 94 -4.92 -7.85 25.48
N SER A 95 -5.95 -8.67 25.76
CA SER A 95 -5.83 -9.76 26.75
C SER A 95 -4.89 -10.86 26.27
N VAL A 96 -4.42 -11.71 27.20
CA VAL A 96 -3.53 -12.83 26.87
C VAL A 96 -4.24 -13.85 25.98
N GLU A 97 -5.53 -14.10 26.24
CA GLU A 97 -6.38 -15.00 25.47
C GLU A 97 -6.58 -14.48 24.05
N GLU A 98 -6.89 -13.18 23.92
CA GLU A 98 -7.04 -12.53 22.62
C GLU A 98 -5.71 -12.52 21.84
N CYS A 99 -4.57 -12.28 22.50
CA CYS A 99 -3.24 -12.40 21.90
C CYS A 99 -2.96 -13.83 21.38
N ALA A 100 -3.27 -14.86 22.17
CA ALA A 100 -3.08 -16.25 21.75
C ALA A 100 -3.93 -16.61 20.53
N ALA A 101 -5.21 -16.20 20.51
CA ALA A 101 -6.11 -16.41 19.38
C ALA A 101 -5.63 -15.67 18.12
N ASN A 102 -5.29 -14.38 18.25
CA ASN A 102 -4.80 -13.55 17.15
C ASN A 102 -3.48 -14.06 16.57
N ARG A 103 -2.55 -14.54 17.40
CA ARG A 103 -1.29 -15.13 16.94
C ARG A 103 -1.52 -16.38 16.09
N LEU A 104 -2.45 -17.25 16.51
CA LEU A 104 -2.83 -18.44 15.75
C LEU A 104 -3.52 -18.08 14.43
N PHE A 105 -4.40 -17.09 14.46
CA PHE A 105 -5.04 -16.55 13.26
C PHE A 105 -3.99 -16.02 12.27
N LEU A 106 -3.07 -15.14 12.71
CA LEU A 106 -2.00 -14.61 11.86
C LEU A 106 -1.04 -15.70 11.36
N GLN A 107 -0.82 -16.76 12.14
CA GLN A 107 -0.04 -17.92 11.66
C GLN A 107 -0.74 -18.59 10.48
N LYS A 108 -2.03 -18.93 10.62
CA LYS A 108 -2.83 -19.56 9.56
C LYS A 108 -2.89 -18.68 8.32
N GLU A 109 -3.12 -17.38 8.51
CA GLU A 109 -3.13 -16.38 7.45
C GLU A 109 -1.80 -16.31 6.71
N SER A 110 -0.67 -16.30 7.42
CA SER A 110 0.64 -16.27 6.77
C SER A 110 0.89 -17.50 5.89
N ILE A 111 0.50 -18.70 6.36
CA ILE A 111 0.68 -19.95 5.61
C ILE A 111 -0.24 -19.97 4.38
N SER A 112 -1.53 -19.70 4.57
CA SER A 112 -2.52 -19.69 3.49
C SER A 112 -2.16 -18.65 2.43
N TRP A 113 -1.80 -17.44 2.86
CA TRP A 113 -1.43 -16.36 1.96
C TRP A 113 -0.16 -16.67 1.18
N LEU A 114 0.88 -17.21 1.82
CA LEU A 114 2.11 -17.61 1.11
C LEU A 114 1.79 -18.64 0.01
N SER A 115 0.99 -19.66 0.33
CA SER A 115 0.56 -20.66 -0.63
C SER A 115 -0.20 -20.03 -1.81
N PHE A 116 -1.13 -19.12 -1.52
CA PHE A 116 -1.88 -18.40 -2.54
C PHE A 116 -0.98 -17.57 -3.46
N ILE A 117 -0.07 -16.75 -2.90
CA ILE A 117 0.80 -15.92 -3.72
C ILE A 117 1.81 -16.73 -4.52
N GLU A 118 2.18 -17.95 -4.11
CA GLU A 118 3.10 -18.84 -4.84
C GLU A 118 2.42 -19.68 -5.92
N SER A 119 1.09 -19.88 -5.83
CA SER A 119 0.29 -20.62 -6.82
C SER A 119 0.37 -20.00 -8.22
N GLN A 120 0.08 -20.75 -9.29
CA GLN A 120 -0.01 -20.15 -10.62
C GLN A 120 -1.20 -19.17 -10.69
N ASN A 121 -0.94 -17.92 -11.05
CA ASN A 121 -1.94 -16.86 -11.10
C ASN A 121 -1.66 -15.93 -12.28
N SER A 122 -2.69 -15.52 -13.03
CA SER A 122 -2.62 -14.60 -14.16
C SER A 122 -2.79 -13.13 -13.75
N ASP A 123 -3.23 -12.85 -12.53
CA ASP A 123 -3.35 -11.51 -11.96
C ASP A 123 -1.96 -10.86 -11.83
N LYS A 124 -1.75 -9.77 -12.57
CA LYS A 124 -0.50 -9.01 -12.58
C LYS A 124 -0.12 -8.50 -11.19
N THR A 125 -1.09 -8.10 -10.38
CA THR A 125 -0.88 -7.62 -9.01
C THR A 125 -0.25 -8.72 -8.16
N ILE A 126 -0.75 -9.96 -8.27
CA ILE A 126 -0.17 -11.12 -7.55
C ILE A 126 1.22 -11.46 -8.06
N ILE A 127 1.46 -11.36 -9.37
CA ILE A 127 2.77 -11.60 -9.97
C ILE A 127 3.80 -10.60 -9.43
N TYR A 128 3.48 -9.30 -9.42
CA TYR A 128 4.37 -8.26 -8.89
C TYR A 128 4.59 -8.42 -7.39
N LEU A 129 3.54 -8.73 -6.63
CA LEU A 129 3.64 -8.98 -5.20
C LEU A 129 4.55 -10.16 -4.89
N ARG A 130 4.41 -11.28 -5.62
CA ARG A 130 5.27 -12.47 -5.47
C ARG A 130 6.74 -12.13 -5.70
N GLN A 131 7.04 -11.34 -6.73
CA GLN A 131 8.42 -10.93 -7.04
C GLN A 131 9.02 -10.14 -5.88
N GLU A 132 8.28 -9.16 -5.34
CA GLU A 132 8.76 -8.36 -4.22
C GLU A 132 8.89 -9.20 -2.94
N VAL A 133 7.92 -10.06 -2.61
CA VAL A 133 8.00 -10.97 -1.45
C VAL A 133 9.23 -11.89 -1.54
N LYS A 134 9.47 -12.52 -2.70
CA LYS A 134 10.66 -13.37 -2.90
C LYS A 134 11.95 -12.58 -2.72
N HIS A 135 12.00 -11.36 -3.25
CA HIS A 135 13.15 -10.47 -3.07
C HIS A 135 13.37 -10.14 -1.58
N GLN A 136 12.31 -9.78 -0.85
CA GLN A 136 12.38 -9.44 0.56
C GLN A 136 12.82 -10.64 1.43
N ILE A 137 12.25 -11.82 1.21
CA ILE A 137 12.65 -13.05 1.92
C ILE A 137 14.12 -13.39 1.64
N LYS A 138 14.60 -13.21 0.40
CA LYS A 138 16.02 -13.41 0.06
C LYS A 138 16.92 -12.45 0.85
N ASN A 139 16.53 -11.17 0.94
CA ASN A 139 17.29 -10.17 1.69
C ASN A 139 17.34 -10.49 3.19
N VAL A 140 16.21 -10.91 3.78
CA VAL A 140 16.18 -11.37 5.19
C VAL A 140 17.09 -12.56 5.41
N LYS A 141 17.04 -13.57 4.53
CA LYS A 141 17.93 -14.74 4.65
C LYS A 141 19.41 -14.34 4.64
N LYS A 142 19.79 -13.40 3.76
CA LYS A 142 21.16 -12.85 3.69
C LYS A 142 21.52 -12.06 4.96
N TYR A 143 20.63 -11.17 5.40
CA TYR A 143 20.81 -10.37 6.61
C TYR A 143 21.00 -11.26 7.84
N CYS A 144 20.10 -12.22 8.07
CA CYS A 144 20.19 -13.12 9.21
C CYS A 144 21.44 -14.00 9.18
N ALA A 145 21.87 -14.45 7.99
CA ALA A 145 23.13 -15.20 7.85
C ALA A 145 24.33 -14.34 8.23
N ASN A 146 24.40 -13.10 7.74
CA ASN A 146 25.50 -12.18 8.02
C ASN A 146 25.56 -11.75 9.50
N ALA A 147 24.40 -11.53 10.12
CA ALA A 147 24.28 -11.10 11.51
C ALA A 147 24.20 -12.27 12.52
N GLN A 148 24.34 -13.53 12.06
CA GLN A 148 24.23 -14.73 12.90
C GLN A 148 22.92 -14.81 13.72
N ILE A 149 21.83 -14.33 13.14
CA ILE A 149 20.51 -14.30 13.76
C ILE A 149 19.91 -15.72 13.77
N GLY A 150 19.39 -16.12 14.93
CA GLY A 150 18.78 -17.43 15.14
C GLY A 150 17.54 -17.72 14.28
N HIS A 151 17.24 -19.01 14.12
CA HIS A 151 16.14 -19.50 13.28
C HIS A 151 14.78 -18.87 13.62
N PHE A 152 14.41 -18.81 14.90
CA PHE A 152 13.10 -18.30 15.33
C PHE A 152 12.88 -16.83 14.97
N HIS A 153 13.92 -16.00 15.11
CA HIS A 153 13.83 -14.58 14.75
C HIS A 153 13.74 -14.40 13.23
N LYS A 154 14.52 -15.16 12.47
CA LYS A 154 14.41 -15.18 11.00
C LYS A 154 13.00 -15.55 10.53
N GLU A 155 12.40 -16.61 11.08
CA GLU A 155 11.03 -17.01 10.74
C GLU A 155 10.00 -15.95 11.15
N PHE A 156 10.21 -15.26 12.27
CA PHE A 156 9.39 -14.12 12.67
C PHE A 156 9.42 -12.99 11.63
N ILE A 157 10.61 -12.58 11.16
CA ILE A 157 10.73 -11.53 10.14
C ILE A 157 10.07 -11.97 8.82
N ILE A 158 10.29 -13.22 8.39
CA ILE A 158 9.67 -13.77 7.18
C ILE A 158 8.14 -13.77 7.30
N LYS A 159 7.59 -14.22 8.42
CA LYS A 159 6.15 -14.19 8.70
C LYS A 159 5.61 -12.76 8.61
N ASN A 160 6.33 -11.78 9.16
CA ASN A 160 5.92 -10.38 9.11
C ASN A 160 5.89 -9.85 7.66
N ILE A 161 6.89 -10.18 6.84
CA ILE A 161 6.90 -9.83 5.40
C ILE A 161 5.69 -10.43 4.67
N ILE A 162 5.35 -11.69 4.94
CA ILE A 162 4.23 -12.37 4.29
C ILE A 162 2.91 -11.70 4.68
N LEU A 163 2.67 -11.44 5.97
CA LEU A 163 1.45 -10.76 6.43
C LEU A 163 1.38 -9.32 5.88
N HIS A 164 2.49 -8.59 5.91
CA HIS A 164 2.56 -7.26 5.33
C HIS A 164 2.24 -7.26 3.82
N SER A 165 2.64 -8.31 3.10
CA SER A 165 2.31 -8.46 1.68
C SER A 165 0.81 -8.61 1.43
N LYS A 166 0.08 -9.32 2.31
CA LYS A 166 -1.38 -9.42 2.22
C LYS A 166 -2.04 -8.07 2.47
N PHE A 167 -1.56 -7.32 3.48
CA PHE A 167 -2.02 -5.96 3.73
C PHE A 167 -1.82 -5.05 2.51
N ILE A 168 -0.62 -5.07 1.92
CA ILE A 168 -0.31 -4.30 0.69
C ILE A 168 -1.24 -4.71 -0.45
N TYR A 169 -1.41 -6.01 -0.69
CA TYR A 169 -2.31 -6.50 -1.73
C TYR A 169 -3.73 -5.96 -1.57
N LEU A 170 -4.28 -6.01 -0.35
CA LEU A 170 -5.63 -5.51 -0.08
C LEU A 170 -5.74 -4.02 -0.35
N ARG A 171 -4.73 -3.21 -0.02
CA ARG A 171 -4.73 -1.76 -0.29
C ARG A 171 -4.61 -1.43 -1.78
N VAL A 172 -3.74 -2.15 -2.49
CA VAL A 172 -3.58 -1.99 -3.94
C VAL A 172 -4.85 -2.42 -4.67
N LYS A 173 -5.46 -3.53 -4.27
CA LYS A 173 -6.70 -4.03 -4.85
C LYS A 173 -7.88 -3.11 -4.58
N GLU A 174 -8.03 -2.61 -3.34
CA GLU A 174 -9.08 -1.65 -2.97
C GLU A 174 -9.01 -0.43 -3.90
N PHE A 175 -7.81 0.15 -4.07
CA PHE A 175 -7.60 1.30 -4.96
C PHE A 175 -7.98 1.02 -6.42
N PHE A 176 -7.52 -0.08 -7.01
CA PHE A 176 -7.81 -0.37 -8.42
C PHE A 176 -9.25 -0.84 -8.66
N GLN A 177 -9.91 -1.46 -7.67
CA GLN A 177 -11.35 -1.73 -7.71
C GLN A 177 -12.15 -0.42 -7.76
N GLU A 178 -11.79 0.57 -6.94
CA GLU A 178 -12.42 1.90 -6.96
C GLU A 178 -12.15 2.66 -8.25
N LEU A 179 -10.93 2.54 -8.79
CA LEU A 179 -10.58 3.15 -10.06
C LEU A 179 -11.34 2.53 -11.25
N GLY A 180 -11.76 1.27 -11.14
CA GLY A 180 -12.36 0.51 -12.23
C GLY A 180 -11.38 0.15 -13.35
N SER A 181 -10.08 0.21 -13.09
CA SER A 181 -8.98 -0.08 -14.02
C SER A 181 -7.78 -0.61 -13.24
N ASP A 182 -6.93 -1.44 -13.87
CA ASP A 182 -5.69 -1.96 -13.26
C ASP A 182 -4.51 -0.96 -13.34
N SER A 183 -4.73 0.21 -13.94
CA SER A 183 -3.68 1.21 -14.20
C SER A 183 -4.22 2.60 -14.50
N LEU A 184 -3.37 3.60 -14.33
CA LEU A 184 -3.54 4.98 -14.78
C LEU A 184 -2.67 5.24 -16.00
N PHE A 185 -3.28 5.85 -17.02
CA PHE A 185 -2.60 6.34 -18.22
C PHE A 185 -2.85 7.84 -18.38
N PHE A 186 -1.82 8.56 -18.78
CA PHE A 186 -1.92 9.97 -19.16
C PHE A 186 -0.70 10.37 -19.99
N GLU A 187 -0.79 11.49 -20.71
CA GLU A 187 0.29 11.99 -21.56
C GLU A 187 1.13 13.03 -20.81
N LEU A 188 2.45 12.98 -21.03
CA LEU A 188 3.40 14.03 -20.63
C LEU A 188 4.37 14.29 -21.79
N PHE A 189 4.31 15.50 -22.36
CA PHE A 189 5.15 15.92 -23.48
C PHE A 189 5.19 14.91 -24.65
N GLY A 190 4.04 14.34 -25.00
CA GLY A 190 3.89 13.34 -26.07
C GLY A 190 4.34 11.92 -25.71
N ASN A 191 4.63 11.65 -24.43
CA ASN A 191 4.92 10.31 -23.94
C ASN A 191 3.75 9.80 -23.09
N THR A 192 3.30 8.58 -23.37
CA THR A 192 2.35 7.88 -22.51
C THR A 192 3.03 7.46 -21.20
N ILE A 193 2.53 7.98 -20.09
CA ILE A 193 2.94 7.62 -18.73
C ILE A 193 2.01 6.51 -18.20
N LEU A 194 2.60 5.48 -17.60
CA LEU A 194 1.90 4.37 -16.96
C LEU A 194 2.19 4.31 -15.46
N ILE A 195 1.12 4.26 -14.66
CA ILE A 195 1.19 3.92 -13.23
C ILE A 195 0.27 2.72 -12.97
N ASP A 196 0.85 1.59 -12.56
CA ASP A 196 0.14 0.31 -12.36
C ASP A 196 0.40 -0.26 -10.95
N SER A 197 -0.09 -1.47 -10.70
CA SER A 197 0.13 -2.17 -9.44
C SER A 197 1.59 -2.49 -9.15
N TYR A 198 2.48 -2.56 -10.16
CA TYR A 198 3.91 -2.72 -9.92
C TYR A 198 4.46 -1.55 -9.11
N PHE A 199 4.22 -0.32 -9.57
CA PHE A 199 4.64 0.89 -8.86
C PHE A 199 4.09 0.87 -7.43
N TYR A 200 2.78 0.66 -7.30
CA TYR A 200 2.11 0.83 -6.02
C TYR A 200 2.59 -0.20 -4.97
N ILE A 201 2.71 -1.46 -5.37
CA ILE A 201 3.30 -2.52 -4.54
C ILE A 201 4.73 -2.16 -4.14
N HIS A 202 5.55 -1.72 -5.09
CA HIS A 202 6.96 -1.41 -4.85
C HIS A 202 7.12 -0.31 -3.80
N ILE A 203 6.38 0.80 -3.92
CA ILE A 203 6.44 1.91 -2.95
C ILE A 203 6.06 1.45 -1.55
N LEU A 204 4.91 0.79 -1.40
CA LEU A 204 4.44 0.33 -0.10
C LEU A 204 5.41 -0.67 0.54
N PHE A 205 6.07 -1.50 -0.29
CA PHE A 205 7.07 -2.44 0.20
C PHE A 205 8.43 -1.83 0.52
N ARG A 206 8.88 -0.80 -0.20
CA ARG A 206 10.26 -0.32 -0.09
C ARG A 206 10.44 0.95 0.72
N HIS A 207 9.44 1.83 0.68
CA HIS A 207 9.58 3.20 1.21
C HIS A 207 8.61 3.50 2.36
N TYR A 208 7.82 2.49 2.79
CA TYR A 208 6.92 2.56 3.95
C TYR A 208 7.25 1.51 5.01
N ALA A 209 6.62 1.63 6.19
CA ALA A 209 6.69 0.65 7.28
C ALA A 209 8.13 0.28 7.71
N ALA A 210 8.99 1.29 7.89
CA ALA A 210 10.38 1.11 8.32
C ALA A 210 10.52 0.26 9.60
N SER A 211 9.57 0.43 10.54
CA SER A 211 9.59 -0.24 11.84
C SER A 211 9.53 -1.77 11.79
N ILE A 212 9.13 -2.36 10.66
CA ILE A 212 9.07 -3.82 10.48
C ILE A 212 10.14 -4.34 9.50
N LYS A 213 11.09 -3.48 9.08
CA LYS A 213 12.10 -3.75 8.04
C LYS A 213 13.52 -3.52 8.57
N GLU A 214 13.82 -4.08 9.74
CA GLU A 214 15.14 -3.97 10.38
C GLU A 214 16.31 -4.45 9.50
N HIS A 215 16.05 -5.34 8.53
CA HIS A 215 17.02 -5.82 7.55
C HIS A 215 17.37 -4.82 6.44
N GLN A 216 16.73 -3.64 6.41
CA GLN A 216 16.87 -2.61 5.36
C GLN A 216 17.40 -1.28 5.93
N GLN A 217 18.64 -1.26 6.41
CA GLN A 217 19.24 -0.09 7.07
C GLN A 217 19.64 1.05 6.11
N GLU A 218 19.87 0.75 4.82
CA GLU A 218 20.32 1.74 3.82
C GLU A 218 19.20 2.23 2.90
N LYS A 219 17.93 2.10 3.32
CA LYS A 219 16.78 2.51 2.52
C LYS A 219 16.20 3.83 3.01
N SER A 220 15.75 4.61 2.04
CA SER A 220 14.96 5.82 2.25
C SER A 220 13.50 5.48 2.50
N TYR A 221 12.91 6.13 3.48
CA TYR A 221 11.50 5.95 3.85
C TYR A 221 10.79 7.30 3.83
N HIS A 222 9.53 7.32 3.41
CA HIS A 222 8.73 8.55 3.43
C HIS A 222 8.57 9.05 4.86
N ILE A 223 9.02 10.29 5.08
CA ILE A 223 8.87 11.02 6.34
C ILE A 223 7.65 11.95 6.28
N GLU A 224 7.26 12.38 5.07
CA GLU A 224 6.08 13.20 4.86
C GLU A 224 4.78 12.39 4.80
N ASN A 225 3.69 13.05 5.18
CA ASN A 225 2.35 12.48 5.29
C ASN A 225 1.67 12.31 3.93
N PHE A 226 2.34 11.66 2.97
CA PHE A 226 1.67 11.17 1.79
C PHE A 226 0.64 10.12 2.21
N ASP A 227 -0.63 10.33 1.82
CA ASP A 227 -1.64 9.30 2.01
C ASP A 227 -1.32 8.11 1.10
N TYR A 228 -0.75 7.09 1.72
CA TYR A 228 -0.36 5.86 1.05
C TYR A 228 -1.54 5.16 0.37
N ARG A 229 -2.79 5.49 0.70
CA ARG A 229 -4.01 4.91 0.11
C ARG A 229 -4.34 5.46 -1.28
N CYS A 230 -3.76 6.58 -1.68
CA CYS A 230 -4.00 7.21 -2.99
C CYS A 230 -2.70 7.59 -3.71
N MET A 231 -1.58 6.93 -3.37
CA MET A 231 -0.25 7.20 -3.92
C MET A 231 -0.21 7.32 -5.45
N PRO A 232 -0.85 6.43 -6.24
CA PRO A 232 -0.85 6.58 -7.70
C PRO A 232 -1.45 7.90 -8.20
N VAL A 233 -2.51 8.40 -7.55
CA VAL A 233 -3.16 9.67 -7.91
C VAL A 233 -2.29 10.86 -7.50
N ILE A 234 -1.69 10.82 -6.30
CA ILE A 234 -0.76 11.86 -5.85
C ILE A 234 0.39 12.00 -6.85
N MET A 235 1.00 10.88 -7.26
CA MET A 235 2.12 10.92 -8.22
C MET A 235 1.67 11.40 -9.59
N LYS A 236 0.50 10.96 -10.07
CA LYS A 236 -0.08 11.51 -11.31
C LYS A 236 -0.18 13.03 -11.24
N ASN A 237 -0.68 13.58 -10.14
CA ASN A 237 -0.84 15.03 -9.97
C ASN A 237 0.51 15.76 -9.95
N ILE A 238 1.53 15.23 -9.26
CA ILE A 238 2.89 15.81 -9.27
C ILE A 238 3.48 15.80 -10.68
N ILE A 239 3.31 14.72 -11.45
CA ILE A 239 3.83 14.62 -12.81
C ILE A 239 3.08 15.57 -13.76
N LEU A 240 1.77 15.71 -13.61
CA LEU A 240 0.99 16.70 -14.39
C LEU A 240 1.38 18.14 -14.03
N MET A 241 1.67 18.41 -12.76
CA MET A 241 2.20 19.68 -12.30
C MET A 241 3.58 19.95 -12.93
N TYR A 242 4.47 18.96 -12.99
CA TYR A 242 5.73 19.09 -13.73
C TYR A 242 5.47 19.49 -15.19
N GLY A 243 4.49 18.85 -15.85
CA GLY A 243 4.06 19.19 -17.21
C GLY A 243 3.53 20.61 -17.41
N ALA A 244 3.04 21.25 -16.34
CA ALA A 244 2.50 22.61 -16.38
C ALA A 244 3.57 23.69 -16.15
N TYR A 245 4.62 23.39 -15.37
CA TYR A 245 5.62 24.37 -14.94
C TYR A 245 6.98 24.23 -15.64
N VAL A 246 7.28 23.06 -16.21
CA VAL A 246 8.57 22.75 -16.83
C VAL A 246 8.41 22.61 -18.34
N TYR A 247 9.38 23.13 -19.11
CA TYR A 247 9.34 22.98 -20.56
C TYR A 247 9.74 21.56 -21.02
N PRO A 248 9.20 21.07 -22.15
CA PRO A 248 9.46 19.71 -22.64
C PRO A 248 10.93 19.32 -22.76
N GLN A 249 11.82 20.25 -23.12
CA GLN A 249 13.25 19.98 -23.30
C GLN A 249 13.98 19.54 -22.02
N HIS A 250 13.41 19.79 -20.83
CA HIS A 250 14.01 19.38 -19.56
C HIS A 250 13.56 17.98 -19.12
N PHE A 251 12.60 17.36 -19.82
CA PHE A 251 12.14 16.02 -19.48
C PHE A 251 13.03 14.94 -20.12
N ASN A 252 13.95 14.39 -19.32
CA ASN A 252 14.90 13.36 -19.75
C ASN A 252 14.31 11.94 -19.84
N GLN A 253 12.99 11.78 -19.62
CA GLN A 253 12.25 10.51 -19.64
C GLN A 253 12.68 9.45 -18.61
N ARG A 254 13.57 9.79 -17.69
CA ARG A 254 14.13 8.86 -16.68
C ARG A 254 13.82 9.30 -15.26
N GLU A 255 13.94 10.57 -14.97
CA GLU A 255 13.82 11.12 -13.63
C GLU A 255 13.01 12.42 -13.65
N ILE A 256 12.09 12.57 -12.70
CA ILE A 256 11.61 13.88 -12.26
C ILE A 256 12.08 14.06 -10.83
N ALA A 257 13.00 14.99 -10.61
CA ALA A 257 13.47 15.38 -9.29
C ALA A 257 12.71 16.63 -8.83
N PHE A 258 12.33 16.66 -7.56
CA PHE A 258 11.59 17.78 -7.00
C PHE A 258 11.88 17.93 -5.50
N THR A 259 11.59 19.11 -4.97
CA THR A 259 11.52 19.40 -3.55
C THR A 259 10.06 19.39 -3.12
N LEU A 260 9.78 18.89 -1.93
CA LEU A 260 8.52 19.14 -1.22
C LEU A 260 8.91 19.51 0.20
N ASN A 261 8.46 20.68 0.68
CA ASN A 261 8.76 21.17 2.04
C ASN A 261 10.27 21.09 2.41
N LYS A 262 11.16 21.40 1.44
CA LYS A 262 12.63 21.31 1.54
C LYS A 262 13.23 19.90 1.57
N THR A 263 12.41 18.86 1.42
CA THR A 263 12.87 17.48 1.25
C THR A 263 13.04 17.18 -0.24
N PHE A 264 14.20 16.66 -0.63
CA PHE A 264 14.42 16.20 -2.00
C PHE A 264 13.71 14.87 -2.27
N TYR A 265 13.08 14.76 -3.42
CA TYR A 265 12.38 13.58 -3.91
C TYR A 265 12.77 13.27 -5.35
N SER A 266 12.65 12.00 -5.72
CA SER A 266 12.90 11.53 -7.08
C SER A 266 11.83 10.54 -7.53
N LEU A 267 11.29 10.77 -8.72
CA LEU A 267 10.40 9.86 -9.47
C LEU A 267 11.19 9.23 -10.60
N TRP A 268 11.24 7.90 -10.66
CA TRP A 268 11.98 7.19 -11.69
C TRP A 268 11.06 6.48 -12.67
N PHE A 269 11.35 6.65 -13.96
CA PHE A 269 10.65 6.03 -15.06
C PHE A 269 11.53 4.97 -15.72
N LYS A 270 10.87 3.99 -16.35
CA LYS A 270 11.51 3.02 -17.23
C LYS A 270 10.63 2.77 -18.43
N GLY A 271 11.25 2.69 -19.60
CA GLY A 271 10.57 2.27 -20.83
C GLY A 271 9.88 0.92 -20.65
N SER A 272 8.65 0.83 -21.13
CA SER A 272 7.80 -0.35 -21.13
C SER A 272 6.90 -0.33 -22.36
N SER A 273 6.01 -1.32 -22.47
CA SER A 273 5.01 -1.38 -23.53
C SER A 273 3.66 -1.82 -22.97
N ILE A 274 2.60 -1.27 -23.56
CA ILE A 274 1.22 -1.67 -23.30
C ILE A 274 0.56 -2.12 -24.58
N LYS A 275 -0.41 -3.03 -24.46
CA LYS A 275 -1.20 -3.47 -25.62
C LYS A 275 -2.36 -2.51 -25.83
N VAL A 276 -2.34 -1.79 -26.94
CA VAL A 276 -3.45 -0.95 -27.42
C VAL A 276 -3.97 -1.60 -28.69
N ASN A 277 -5.22 -2.07 -28.69
CA ASN A 277 -5.83 -2.80 -29.81
C ASN A 277 -4.98 -3.99 -30.31
N GLY A 278 -4.30 -4.68 -29.40
CA GLY A 278 -3.41 -5.82 -29.71
C GLY A 278 -2.00 -5.44 -30.17
N VAL A 279 -1.71 -4.15 -30.35
CA VAL A 279 -0.38 -3.64 -30.75
C VAL A 279 0.39 -3.17 -29.51
N ASP A 280 1.65 -3.61 -29.40
CA ASP A 280 2.55 -3.13 -28.35
C ASP A 280 2.93 -1.67 -28.62
N THR A 281 2.46 -0.78 -27.76
CA THR A 281 2.69 0.67 -27.82
C THR A 281 3.67 1.06 -26.71
N PRO A 282 4.75 1.82 -27.00
CA PRO A 282 5.73 2.20 -26.00
C PRO A 282 5.13 3.15 -24.96
N CYS A 283 5.57 3.01 -23.71
CA CYS A 283 5.19 3.90 -22.62
C CYS A 283 6.35 4.06 -21.61
N LEU A 284 6.26 5.08 -20.76
CA LEU A 284 7.14 5.28 -19.61
C LEU A 284 6.40 4.85 -18.35
N ARG A 285 6.78 3.70 -17.79
CA ARG A 285 6.19 3.21 -16.54
C ARG A 285 6.93 3.81 -15.35
N LEU A 286 6.19 4.46 -14.46
CA LEU A 286 6.71 4.90 -13.16
C LEU A 286 7.15 3.66 -12.36
N GLN A 287 8.41 3.60 -11.95
CA GLN A 287 8.97 2.46 -11.21
C GLN A 287 8.97 2.70 -9.71
N THR A 288 9.41 3.88 -9.29
CA THR A 288 9.56 4.22 -7.88
C THR A 288 9.48 5.73 -7.64
N PHE A 289 9.35 6.07 -6.37
CA PHE A 289 9.18 7.36 -5.76
C PHE A 289 9.80 7.26 -4.37
N TYR A 290 10.78 8.10 -4.04
CA TYR A 290 11.42 8.06 -2.74
C TYR A 290 11.98 9.42 -2.32
N PRO A 291 12.05 9.70 -1.01
CA PRO A 291 12.83 10.82 -0.51
C PRO A 291 14.31 10.52 -0.70
N VAL A 292 15.07 11.48 -1.19
CA VAL A 292 16.49 11.34 -1.44
C VAL A 292 17.24 11.57 -0.14
N ASP A 293 17.76 10.49 0.46
CA ASP A 293 18.56 10.58 1.70
C ASP A 293 20.06 10.53 1.47
N SER A 294 20.49 9.92 0.35
CA SER A 294 21.90 9.77 -0.01
C SER A 294 22.58 11.14 -0.12
N ILE A 295 23.66 11.36 0.64
CA ILE A 295 24.44 12.61 0.59
C ILE A 295 24.89 12.90 -0.85
N LYS A 296 25.36 11.88 -1.57
CA LYS A 296 25.80 12.01 -2.97
C LYS A 296 24.68 12.53 -3.88
N GLU A 297 23.46 12.00 -3.72
CA GLU A 297 22.32 12.43 -4.52
C GLU A 297 21.83 13.81 -4.09
N LYS A 298 21.79 14.11 -2.79
CA LYS A 298 21.47 15.46 -2.28
C LYS A 298 22.41 16.51 -2.85
N THR A 299 23.71 16.24 -2.86
CA THR A 299 24.71 17.15 -3.45
C THR A 299 24.48 17.35 -4.95
N ARG A 300 24.18 16.27 -5.70
CA ARG A 300 23.83 16.37 -7.13
C ARG A 300 22.58 17.23 -7.34
N LEU A 301 21.51 16.97 -6.60
CA LEU A 301 20.25 17.68 -6.76
C LEU A 301 20.33 19.14 -6.29
N SER A 302 21.23 19.46 -5.35
CA SER A 302 21.44 20.84 -4.88
C SER A 302 22.12 21.73 -5.93
N SER A 303 22.74 21.16 -6.97
CA SER A 303 23.30 21.96 -8.07
C SER A 303 22.31 22.20 -9.22
N TYR A 304 21.10 21.65 -9.14
CA TYR A 304 20.07 21.82 -10.17
C TYR A 304 19.37 23.17 -10.00
N ALA A 305 18.87 23.73 -11.10
CA ALA A 305 18.02 24.91 -11.05
C ALA A 305 16.64 24.51 -10.53
N GLU A 306 16.14 25.23 -9.53
CA GLU A 306 14.80 24.99 -8.99
C GLU A 306 13.77 25.89 -9.68
N VAL A 307 12.71 25.28 -10.20
CA VAL A 307 11.51 25.95 -10.72
C VAL A 307 10.39 25.76 -9.71
N TYR A 308 10.05 26.83 -9.01
CA TYR A 308 8.96 26.81 -8.04
C TYR A 308 7.61 26.59 -8.73
N ALA A 309 6.87 25.61 -8.23
CA ALA A 309 5.49 25.34 -8.61
C ALA A 309 4.56 25.84 -7.48
N ASP A 310 3.68 24.98 -6.98
CA ASP A 310 2.68 25.30 -5.94
C ASP A 310 2.83 24.40 -4.71
N ASP A 311 2.19 24.77 -3.60
CA ASP A 311 2.06 23.95 -2.37
C ASP A 311 3.40 23.44 -1.79
N GLY A 312 4.45 24.25 -1.89
CA GLY A 312 5.77 23.90 -1.38
C GLY A 312 6.54 22.90 -2.25
N ILE A 313 6.09 22.70 -3.50
CA ILE A 313 6.78 21.90 -4.52
C ILE A 313 7.68 22.79 -5.39
N GLY A 314 8.93 22.37 -5.58
CA GLY A 314 9.85 22.93 -6.59
C GLY A 314 10.44 21.83 -7.47
N PHE A 315 10.47 22.01 -8.79
CA PHE A 315 11.06 21.03 -9.71
C PHE A 315 12.54 21.32 -9.95
N LEU A 316 13.37 20.30 -9.90
CA LEU A 316 14.82 20.42 -10.02
C LEU A 316 15.26 20.03 -11.42
N LEU A 317 15.82 21.01 -12.14
CA LEU A 317 16.24 20.88 -13.53
C LEU A 317 17.77 20.85 -13.63
N GLU A 318 18.28 19.83 -14.29
CA GLU A 318 19.68 19.77 -14.67
C GLU A 318 19.99 20.92 -15.65
N GLN A 319 21.06 21.67 -15.35
CA GLN A 319 21.49 22.84 -16.13
C GLN A 319 22.24 22.45 -17.41
#